data_AF-A0A6L6E587-F1
#
_entry.id   AF-A0A6L6E587-F1
#
_cell.length_a   1.000
_cell.length_b   1.000
_cell.length_c   1.000
_cell.angle_alpha   90.00
_cell.angle_beta   90.00
_cell.angle_gamma   90.00
#
_symmetry.space_group_name_H-M   'P 1'
#
loop_
_entity.id
_entity.type
_entity.pdbx_description
1 polymer ?
#
loop_
_entity_poly.entity_id
_entity_poly.type
_entity_poly.pdbx_seq_one_letter_code
_entity_poly.pdbx_strand_id
1 'polypeptide(L)'
;YKISNSDDESISRTMPIPSDLIISVEASGNLAVVRTPPGGAQLLASSLDHSGISEIIGTIAGDDTVLVVSRKATGGAQLAKELLAYGGIKRSGRGSK
;
A
#
# COMPACT_ATOMS: atom_id res chain seq x y z
N TYR A 1 15.68 -21.43 -18.76
CA TYR A 1 15.18 -22.51 -17.89
C TYR A 1 13.68 -22.33 -17.72
N LYS A 2 12.86 -23.32 -18.10
CA LYS A 2 11.45 -23.38 -17.72
C LYS A 2 11.38 -24.29 -16.50
N ILE A 3 10.97 -23.74 -15.35
CA ILE A 3 10.72 -24.56 -14.17
C ILE A 3 9.39 -25.26 -14.41
N SER A 4 9.45 -26.58 -14.55
CA SER A 4 8.29 -27.46 -14.51
C SER A 4 7.62 -27.34 -13.15
N ASN A 5 6.32 -27.05 -13.17
CA ASN A 5 5.47 -26.99 -11.98
C ASN A 5 5.29 -28.43 -11.47
N SER A 6 6.22 -28.90 -10.64
CA SER A 6 6.01 -30.09 -9.84
C SER A 6 5.10 -29.71 -8.68
N ASP A 7 4.02 -30.46 -8.51
CA ASP A 7 3.04 -30.31 -7.44
C ASP A 7 3.71 -30.52 -6.07
N ASP A 8 4.33 -29.46 -5.55
CA ASP A 8 4.67 -29.35 -4.14
C ASP A 8 3.46 -28.71 -3.46
N GLU A 9 2.83 -29.44 -2.55
CA GLU A 9 1.81 -28.93 -1.63
C GLU A 9 2.45 -27.95 -0.61
N SER A 10 3.27 -27.03 -1.11
CA SER A 10 3.70 -25.83 -0.43
C SER A 10 2.46 -25.00 -0.18
N ILE A 11 2.25 -24.65 1.09
CA ILE A 11 1.29 -23.65 1.53
C ILE A 11 1.39 -22.49 0.54
N SER A 12 0.41 -22.34 -0.34
CA SER A 12 0.34 -21.22 -1.26
C SER A 12 0.15 -19.99 -0.37
N ARG A 13 1.26 -19.37 0.04
CA ARG A 13 1.22 -18.11 0.78
C ARG A 13 0.73 -17.09 -0.22
N THR A 14 -0.58 -16.94 -0.32
CA THR A 14 -1.19 -15.85 -1.06
C THR A 14 -0.58 -14.57 -0.52
N MET A 15 0.20 -13.88 -1.34
CA MET A 15 0.71 -12.58 -0.95
C MET A 15 -0.48 -11.66 -0.66
N PRO A 16 -0.42 -10.87 0.42
CA PRO A 16 -1.48 -9.94 0.73
C PRO A 16 -1.62 -8.94 -0.42
N ILE A 17 -2.86 -8.53 -0.69
CA ILE A 17 -3.11 -7.46 -1.66
C ILE A 17 -2.48 -6.19 -1.08
N PRO A 18 -1.61 -5.46 -1.81
CA PRO A 18 -0.88 -4.34 -1.24
C PRO A 18 -1.76 -3.25 -0.62
N SER A 19 -2.97 -3.02 -1.16
CA SER A 19 -3.95 -2.09 -0.59
C SER A 19 -4.42 -2.49 0.81
N ASP A 20 -4.50 -3.79 1.08
CA ASP A 20 -4.97 -4.32 2.37
C ASP A 20 -3.91 -4.17 3.47
N LEU A 21 -2.69 -3.77 3.11
CA LEU A 21 -1.61 -3.52 4.06
C LEU A 21 -1.73 -2.18 4.76
N ILE A 22 -2.66 -1.29 4.36
CA ILE A 22 -2.83 0.01 5.00
C ILE A 22 -3.61 -0.15 6.32
N ILE A 23 -2.92 -0.01 7.45
CA ILE A 23 -3.51 -0.03 8.79
C ILE A 23 -3.99 1.38 9.19
N SER A 24 -3.14 2.38 8.98
CA SER A 24 -3.45 3.78 9.28
C SER A 24 -2.62 4.72 8.41
N VAL A 25 -3.09 5.96 8.27
CA VAL A 25 -2.36 7.02 7.57
C VAL A 25 -2.44 8.32 8.37
N GLU A 26 -1.29 8.91 8.64
CA GLU A 26 -1.16 10.25 9.26
C GLU A 26 -0.51 11.23 8.27
N ALA A 27 -0.73 12.53 8.45
CA ALA A 27 -0.21 13.55 7.55
C ALA A 27 0.45 14.70 8.30
N SER A 28 1.54 15.24 7.73
CA SER A 28 2.21 16.45 8.22
C SER A 28 2.86 17.19 7.06
N GLY A 29 2.49 18.46 6.85
CA GLY A 29 3.00 19.25 5.73
C GLY A 29 2.73 18.58 4.37
N ASN A 30 3.80 18.23 3.65
CA ASN A 30 3.75 17.49 2.39
C ASN A 30 3.89 15.97 2.55
N LEU A 31 3.91 15.45 3.78
CA LEU A 31 4.15 14.04 4.07
C LEU A 31 2.85 13.31 4.42
N ALA A 32 2.76 12.06 3.98
CA ALA A 32 1.84 11.06 4.54
C ALA A 32 2.65 9.88 5.07
N VAL A 33 2.35 9.43 6.28
CA VAL A 33 2.98 8.30 6.95
C VAL A 33 1.97 7.17 7.01
N VAL A 34 2.25 6.05 6.34
CA VAL A 34 1.37 4.89 6.27
C VAL A 34 1.92 3.78 7.15
N ARG A 35 1.08 3.23 8.03
CA ARG A 35 1.41 2.04 8.83
C ARG A 35 0.93 0.78 8.13
N THR A 36 1.75 -0.25 8.21
CA THR A 36 1.52 -1.58 7.62
C THR A 36 1.80 -2.68 8.63
N PRO A 37 1.33 -3.92 8.40
CA PRO A 37 1.81 -5.07 9.17
C PRO A 37 3.33 -5.23 9.05
N PRO A 38 3.99 -5.93 9.99
CA PRO A 38 5.43 -6.18 9.94
C PRO A 38 5.87 -6.77 8.58
N GLY A 39 6.90 -6.19 8.00
CA GLY A 39 7.43 -6.54 6.68
C GLY A 39 6.54 -6.14 5.47
N GLY A 40 5.43 -5.44 5.69
CA GLY A 40 4.48 -5.04 4.64
C GLY A 40 4.85 -3.76 3.89
N ALA A 41 5.73 -2.93 4.45
CA ALA A 41 5.98 -1.60 3.92
C ALA A 41 6.56 -1.60 2.49
N GLN A 42 7.50 -2.52 2.21
CA GLN A 42 8.14 -2.62 0.90
C GLN A 42 7.14 -3.00 -0.21
N LEU A 43 6.25 -3.95 0.09
CA LEU A 43 5.22 -4.39 -0.85
C LEU A 43 4.22 -3.26 -1.14
N LEU A 44 3.80 -2.53 -0.12
CA LEU A 44 2.93 -1.36 -0.28
C LEU A 44 3.61 -0.26 -1.10
N ALA A 45 4.86 0.11 -0.76
CA ALA A 45 5.59 1.17 -1.45
C ALA A 45 5.77 0.85 -2.94
N SER A 46 6.18 -0.38 -3.27
CA SER A 46 6.26 -0.83 -4.66
C SER A 46 4.91 -0.71 -5.37
N SER A 47 3.80 -1.01 -4.71
CA SER A 47 2.47 -0.88 -5.31
C SER A 47 2.06 0.59 -5.52
N LEU A 48 2.43 1.48 -4.60
CA LEU A 48 2.20 2.92 -4.71
C LEU A 48 3.02 3.55 -5.84
N ASP A 49 4.27 3.13 -6.03
CA ASP A 49 5.12 3.61 -7.12
C ASP A 49 4.52 3.25 -8.51
N HIS A 50 3.79 2.13 -8.60
CA HIS A 50 3.10 1.69 -9.82
C HIS A 50 1.62 2.12 -9.89
N SER A 51 1.11 2.85 -8.90
CA SER A 51 -0.32 3.24 -8.82
C SER A 51 -0.72 4.34 -9.80
N GLY A 52 0.26 5.11 -10.32
CA GLY A 52 0.01 6.25 -11.19
C GLY A 52 -0.54 7.50 -10.47
N ILE A 53 -0.52 7.54 -9.14
CA ILE A 53 -0.94 8.71 -8.35
C ILE A 53 0.04 9.88 -8.59
N SER A 54 -0.35 10.85 -9.40
CA SER A 54 0.51 11.96 -9.85
C SER A 54 0.95 12.91 -8.74
N GLU A 55 0.19 12.96 -7.64
CA GLU A 55 0.48 13.79 -6.47
C GLU A 55 1.66 13.26 -5.64
N ILE A 56 2.07 12.00 -5.83
CA ILE A 56 3.25 11.41 -5.18
C ILE A 56 4.53 11.89 -5.90
N ILE A 57 5.48 12.46 -5.16
CA ILE A 57 6.87 12.66 -5.60
C ILE A 57 7.62 11.32 -5.55
N GLY A 58 7.46 10.59 -4.45
CA GLY A 58 8.08 9.29 -4.22
C GLY A 58 7.73 8.71 -2.86
N THR A 59 8.20 7.48 -2.62
CA THR A 59 8.00 6.72 -1.38
C THR A 59 9.33 6.27 -0.76
N ILE A 60 9.36 6.08 0.56
CA ILE A 60 10.44 5.40 1.28
C ILE A 60 9.81 4.36 2.20
N ALA A 61 10.16 3.10 2.01
CA ALA A 61 9.71 1.99 2.84
C ALA A 61 10.71 1.63 3.94
N GLY A 62 10.20 1.51 5.16
CA GLY A 62 10.87 0.83 6.27
C GLY A 62 10.45 -0.65 6.34
N ASP A 63 10.20 -1.14 7.56
CA ASP A 63 9.64 -2.47 7.82
C ASP A 63 8.10 -2.46 7.84
N ASP A 64 7.56 -1.61 8.71
CA ASP A 64 6.13 -1.51 9.01
C ASP A 64 5.55 -0.13 8.68
N THR A 65 6.35 0.74 8.05
CA THR A 65 6.01 2.13 7.80
C THR A 65 6.49 2.57 6.42
N VAL A 66 5.62 3.26 5.67
CA VAL A 66 5.96 3.92 4.40
C VAL A 66 5.79 5.42 4.55
N LEU A 67 6.84 6.18 4.23
CA LEU A 67 6.75 7.62 4.06
C LEU A 67 6.42 7.92 2.60
N VAL A 68 5.36 8.69 2.37
CA VAL A 68 4.96 9.13 1.03
C VAL A 68 5.04 10.65 0.97
N VAL A 69 5.74 11.16 -0.04
CA VAL A 69 5.99 12.60 -0.19
C VAL A 69 5.09 13.17 -1.28
N SER A 70 4.30 14.18 -0.94
CA SER A 70 3.44 14.93 -1.86
C SER A 70 4.22 15.97 -2.65
N ARG A 71 3.79 16.21 -3.89
CA ARG A 71 4.30 17.26 -4.79
C ARG A 71 4.08 18.66 -4.24
N LYS A 72 2.98 18.88 -3.51
CA LYS A 72 2.63 20.18 -2.94
C LYS A 72 3.14 20.27 -1.51
N ALA A 73 3.64 21.44 -1.12
CA ALA A 73 4.16 21.71 0.22
C ALA A 73 3.14 21.45 1.35
N THR A 74 1.84 21.52 1.06
CA THR A 74 0.73 21.27 1.99
C THR A 74 -0.16 20.10 1.57
N GLY A 75 0.33 19.25 0.65
CA GLY A 75 -0.46 18.18 0.04
C GLY A 75 -0.59 16.90 0.88
N GLY A 76 0.07 16.79 2.03
CA GLY A 76 0.09 15.57 2.84
C GLY A 76 -1.31 15.10 3.26
N ALA A 77 -2.19 16.03 3.64
CA ALA A 77 -3.57 15.69 4.03
C ALA A 77 -4.41 15.15 2.87
N GLN A 78 -4.25 15.71 1.67
CA GLN A 78 -4.90 15.21 0.47
C GLN A 78 -4.38 13.80 0.12
N LEU A 79 -3.06 13.63 0.22
CA LEU A 79 -2.40 12.37 -0.08
C LEU A 79 -2.82 11.26 0.90
N ALA A 80 -2.96 11.58 2.19
CA ALA A 80 -3.50 10.65 3.18
C ALA A 80 -4.93 10.19 2.86
N LYS A 81 -5.80 11.11 2.42
CA LYS A 81 -7.16 10.78 2.00
C LYS A 81 -7.17 9.85 0.78
N GLU A 82 -6.30 10.11 -0.18
CA GLU A 82 -6.16 9.29 -1.39
C GLU A 82 -5.62 7.88 -1.07
N LEU A 83 -4.63 7.78 -0.18
CA LEU A 83 -4.08 6.50 0.29
C LEU A 83 -5.11 5.68 1.09
N LEU A 84 -5.93 6.32 1.91
CA LEU A 84 -7.05 5.65 2.59
C LEU A 84 -8.10 5.16 1.59
N ALA A 85 -8.37 5.93 0.54
CA ALA A 85 -9.23 5.49 -0.54
C ALA A 85 -8.61 4.30 -1.30
N TYR A 86 -7.30 4.34 -1.57
CA TYR A 86 -6.55 3.26 -2.20
C TYR A 86 -6.64 1.94 -1.41
N GLY A 87 -6.51 1.99 -0.07
CA GLY A 87 -6.73 0.85 0.81
C GLY A 87 -8.20 0.41 0.93
N GLY A 88 -9.14 1.31 0.62
CA GLY A 88 -10.58 1.12 0.80
C GLY A 88 -11.34 0.58 -0.41
N ILE A 89 -10.72 0.38 -1.58
CA ILE A 89 -11.38 -0.19 -2.77
C ILE A 89 -11.55 -1.72 -2.63
N LYS A 90 -12.27 -2.17 -1.57
CA LYS A 90 -13.33 -3.22 -1.57
C LYS A 90 -13.81 -3.56 -0.14
N ARG A 91 -14.89 -2.91 0.32
CA ARG A 91 -15.88 -3.52 1.25
C ARG A 91 -17.34 -3.40 0.78
N SER A 92 -17.58 -3.10 -0.50
CA SER A 92 -18.91 -3.24 -1.12
C SER A 92 -19.01 -4.60 -1.83
N GLY A 93 -19.32 -5.66 -1.08
CA GLY A 93 -19.64 -6.95 -1.70
C GLY A 93 -19.41 -8.21 -0.87
N ARG A 94 -19.78 -8.23 0.43
CA ARG A 94 -20.01 -9.48 1.20
C ARG A 94 -20.57 -9.12 2.59
N GLY A 95 -21.79 -9.45 3.00
CA GLY A 95 -22.95 -9.99 2.32
C GLY A 95 -24.20 -9.59 3.11
N SER A 96 -25.31 -9.35 2.40
CA SER A 96 -26.64 -9.47 2.98
C SER A 96 -26.98 -10.95 3.05
N LYS A 97 -27.16 -11.46 4.27
CA LYS A 97 -28.17 -12.46 4.63
C LYS A 97 -28.24 -12.53 6.15
#